data_AF-A0A7S2TN51-F1
#
_entry.id   AF-A0A7S2TN51-F1
#
_cell.length_a   1.000
_cell.length_b   1.000
_cell.length_c   1.000
_cell.angle_alpha   90.00
_cell.angle_beta   90.00
_cell.angle_gamma   90.00
#
_symmetry.space_group_name_H-M   'P 1'
#
loop_
_entity.id
_entity.type
_entity.pdbx_description
1 polymer ?
#
loop_
_entity_poly.entity_id
_entity_poly.type
_entity_poly.pdbx_seq_one_letter_code
_entity_poly.pdbx_strand_id
1 'polypeptide(L)'
;GTLGGGNHFLEVLYDEEDRVWVMLHSGSRNIGNICAAYWNDVARGAKKPPRGMNMEVATDTKVVNRELAFLRVSSDVGRAYLKDMRWCQRYAQENRQRMLDIMIQIVREVSGCSADVSNSVNIHHNYAHPQLAPQPGADDDDNE
;
A
#
# COMPACT_ATOMS: atom_id res chain seq x y z
N GLY A 1 -0.67 5.98 14.47
CA GLY A 1 -1.03 4.57 14.54
C GLY A 1 -2.45 4.47 15.00
N THR A 2 -3.42 4.49 14.08
CA THR A 2 -4.83 4.18 14.42
C THR A 2 -5.33 3.06 13.53
N LEU A 3 -6.18 2.21 14.10
CA LEU A 3 -6.63 0.98 13.44
C LEU A 3 -7.58 1.28 12.29
N GLY A 4 -8.64 2.05 12.58
CA GLY A 4 -9.73 2.30 11.67
C GLY A 4 -10.98 1.47 11.90
N GLY A 5 -11.99 1.70 11.05
CA GLY A 5 -13.13 0.79 10.90
C GLY A 5 -13.04 -0.03 9.60
N GLY A 6 -14.08 -0.83 9.33
CA GLY A 6 -14.11 -1.77 8.20
C GLY A 6 -13.46 -3.10 8.58
N ASN A 7 -12.69 -3.67 7.66
CA ASN A 7 -11.96 -4.94 7.84
C ASN A 7 -10.60 -4.76 8.54
N HIS A 8 -10.39 -3.66 9.27
CA HIS A 8 -9.13 -3.41 9.98
C HIS A 8 -9.16 -4.03 11.38
N PHE A 9 -8.16 -4.84 11.70
CA PHE A 9 -8.08 -5.58 12.97
C PHE A 9 -6.63 -5.67 13.47
N LEU A 10 -6.50 -5.87 14.78
CA LEU A 10 -5.26 -6.18 15.49
C LEU A 10 -5.57 -7.39 16.37
N GLU A 11 -4.91 -8.52 16.11
CA GLU A 11 -5.24 -9.81 16.72
C GLU A 11 -4.00 -10.48 17.30
N VAL A 12 -4.21 -11.25 18.37
CA VAL A 12 -3.24 -12.19 18.90
C VAL A 12 -3.67 -13.58 18.42
N LEU A 13 -2.76 -14.27 17.75
CA LEU A 13 -3.00 -15.60 17.18
C LEU A 13 -2.12 -16.61 17.89
N TYR A 14 -2.54 -17.87 17.83
CA TYR A 14 -1.81 -19.02 18.34
C TYR A 14 -1.71 -20.04 17.21
N ASP A 15 -0.51 -20.57 16.95
CA ASP A 15 -0.31 -21.59 15.92
C ASP A 15 -0.20 -23.01 16.49
N GLU A 16 -0.05 -23.99 15.60
CA GLU A 16 0.05 -25.41 15.96
C GLU A 16 1.40 -25.80 16.57
N GLU A 17 2.40 -24.89 16.53
CA GLU A 17 3.74 -25.06 17.12
C GLU A 17 3.89 -24.31 18.45
N ASP A 18 2.77 -24.02 19.11
CA ASP A 18 2.67 -23.31 20.38
C ASP A 18 3.27 -21.89 20.38
N ARG A 19 3.32 -21.22 19.22
CA ARG A 19 3.79 -19.84 19.09
C ARG A 19 2.64 -18.84 19.11
N VAL A 20 2.93 -17.67 19.66
CA VAL A 20 2.00 -16.55 19.70
C VAL A 20 2.40 -15.51 18.67
N TRP A 21 1.45 -15.08 17.85
CA TRP A 21 1.66 -14.08 16.80
C TRP A 21 0.83 -12.83 17.07
N VAL A 22 1.34 -11.68 16.62
CA VAL A 22 0.56 -10.45 16.52
C VAL A 22 0.28 -10.18 15.05
N MET A 23 -0.99 -10.22 14.65
CA MET A 23 -1.42 -9.89 13.30
C MET A 23 -2.07 -8.51 13.27
N LEU A 24 -1.66 -7.68 12.32
CA LEU A 24 -2.20 -6.34 12.15
C LEU A 24 -2.64 -6.11 10.70
N HIS A 25 -3.93 -5.88 10.51
CA HIS A 25 -4.51 -5.46 9.26
C HIS A 25 -4.91 -3.97 9.32
N SER A 26 -4.08 -3.10 8.72
CA SER A 26 -4.43 -1.69 8.56
C SER A 26 -3.78 -1.05 7.33
N GLY A 27 -4.46 -0.06 6.75
CA GLY A 27 -4.01 0.67 5.57
C GLY A 27 -3.55 2.09 5.86
N SER A 28 -3.58 2.91 4.81
CA SER A 28 -3.25 4.33 4.82
C SER A 28 -4.35 5.20 5.43
N ARG A 29 -5.38 4.64 6.06
CA ARG A 29 -6.54 5.40 6.57
C ARG A 29 -7.22 6.20 5.44
N ASN A 30 -7.98 7.23 5.81
CA ASN A 30 -8.73 8.04 4.84
C ASN A 30 -7.83 8.83 3.88
N ILE A 31 -6.54 9.06 4.19
CA ILE A 31 -5.67 9.83 3.30
C ILE A 31 -5.40 9.09 1.98
N GLY A 32 -5.26 7.76 2.04
CA GLY A 32 -5.12 6.95 0.82
C GLY A 32 -6.38 6.95 -0.02
N ASN A 33 -7.55 6.92 0.62
CA ASN A 33 -8.84 7.01 -0.07
C ASN A 33 -9.00 8.37 -0.78
N ILE A 34 -8.69 9.48 -0.08
CA ILE A 34 -8.72 10.83 -0.68
C ILE A 34 -7.75 10.93 -1.86
N CYS A 35 -6.53 10.40 -1.71
CA CYS A 35 -5.53 10.39 -2.76
C CYS A 35 -6.01 9.58 -3.98
N ALA A 36 -6.51 8.36 -3.78
CA ALA A 36 -7.01 7.51 -4.84
C ALA A 36 -8.20 8.14 -5.57
N ALA A 37 -9.17 8.69 -4.82
CA ALA A 37 -10.33 9.39 -5.38
C ALA A 37 -9.90 10.59 -6.23
N TYR A 38 -8.97 11.41 -5.72
CA TYR A 38 -8.43 12.55 -6.46
C TYR A 38 -7.86 12.15 -7.82
N TRP A 39 -6.96 11.16 -7.84
CA TRP A 39 -6.29 10.74 -9.06
C TRP A 39 -7.21 9.99 -10.02
N ASN A 40 -8.20 9.25 -9.50
CA ASN A 40 -9.27 8.66 -10.30
C ASN A 40 -10.13 9.76 -10.98
N ASP A 41 -10.48 10.83 -10.27
CA ASP A 41 -11.22 11.95 -10.87
C ASP A 41 -10.39 12.69 -11.94
N VAL A 42 -9.08 12.82 -11.72
CA VAL A 42 -8.15 13.36 -12.72
C VAL A 42 -8.10 12.45 -13.96
N ALA A 43 -7.97 11.14 -13.78
CA ALA A 43 -7.96 10.18 -14.88
C ALA A 43 -9.27 10.17 -15.68
N ARG A 44 -10.41 10.36 -15.01
CA ARG A 44 -11.73 10.48 -15.64
C ARG A 44 -12.00 11.82 -16.31
N GLY A 45 -11.14 12.81 -16.11
CA GLY A 45 -11.37 14.20 -16.54
C GLY A 45 -12.45 14.93 -15.72
N ALA A 46 -12.88 14.37 -14.59
CA ALA A 46 -13.80 15.03 -13.66
C ALA A 46 -13.11 16.12 -12.82
N LYS A 47 -11.79 16.06 -12.70
CA LYS A 47 -10.96 17.06 -12.02
C LYS A 47 -9.77 17.48 -12.86
N LYS A 48 -9.39 18.75 -12.77
CA LYS A 48 -8.19 19.26 -13.44
C LYS A 48 -6.92 18.78 -12.72
N PRO A 49 -5.84 18.48 -13.46
CA PRO A 49 -4.56 18.15 -12.85
C PRO A 49 -3.97 19.35 -12.09
N PRO A 50 -2.93 19.13 -11.26
CA PRO A 50 -2.17 20.20 -10.65
C PRO A 50 -1.69 21.23 -11.70
N ARG A 51 -1.60 22.50 -11.27
CA ARG A 51 -1.28 23.63 -12.16
C ARG A 51 0.09 23.39 -12.81
N GLY A 52 0.16 23.59 -14.13
CA GLY A 52 1.40 23.42 -14.90
C GLY A 52 1.70 21.98 -15.33
N MET A 53 0.81 21.01 -15.06
CA MET A 53 0.94 19.66 -15.60
C MET A 53 0.05 19.49 -16.83
N ASN A 54 0.66 19.03 -17.93
CA ASN A 54 -0.09 18.62 -19.10
C ASN A 54 -0.70 17.26 -18.84
N MET A 55 -1.98 17.15 -19.18
CA MET A 55 -2.75 15.97 -18.86
C MET A 55 -2.24 14.75 -19.62
N GLU A 56 -1.59 14.91 -20.80
CA GLU A 56 -1.22 13.85 -21.76
C GLU A 56 -2.07 12.60 -21.56
N VAL A 57 -3.40 12.80 -21.49
CA VAL A 57 -4.31 11.73 -21.14
C VAL A 57 -4.21 10.81 -22.34
N ALA A 58 -4.06 9.52 -22.11
CA ALA A 58 -4.24 8.54 -23.16
C ALA A 58 -5.72 8.56 -23.62
N THR A 59 -6.13 9.59 -24.34
CA THR A 59 -7.40 9.60 -25.09
C THR A 59 -7.28 8.81 -26.38
N ASP A 60 -6.14 8.16 -26.66
CA ASP A 60 -5.98 7.28 -27.83
C ASP A 60 -6.89 6.05 -27.80
N THR A 61 -7.61 5.80 -26.72
CA THR A 61 -8.62 4.76 -26.69
C THR A 61 -9.90 5.32 -26.13
N LYS A 62 -11.00 5.06 -26.84
CA LYS A 62 -12.35 5.11 -26.28
C LYS A 62 -12.33 4.28 -25.00
N VAL A 63 -12.11 4.90 -23.85
CA VAL A 63 -12.21 4.23 -22.56
C VAL A 63 -13.67 3.79 -22.45
N VAL A 64 -13.92 2.52 -22.78
CA VAL A 64 -15.27 1.94 -22.89
C VAL A 64 -15.96 1.97 -21.52
N ASN A 65 -15.16 1.95 -20.44
CA ASN A 65 -15.63 2.05 -19.07
C ASN A 65 -14.85 3.12 -18.30
N ARG A 66 -15.54 4.19 -17.86
CA ARG A 66 -14.96 5.27 -17.04
C ARG A 66 -14.38 4.79 -15.71
N GLU A 67 -14.81 3.64 -15.21
CA GLU A 67 -14.23 3.00 -14.01
C GLU A 67 -12.81 2.46 -14.24
N LEU A 68 -12.39 2.30 -15.48
CA LEU A 68 -11.07 1.82 -15.89
C LEU A 68 -10.19 2.95 -16.46
N ALA A 69 -10.46 4.20 -16.09
CA ALA A 69 -9.63 5.33 -16.47
C ALA A 69 -8.22 5.18 -15.92
N PHE A 70 -7.21 5.55 -16.71
CA PHE A 70 -5.80 5.38 -16.36
C PHE A 70 -4.96 6.61 -16.72
N LEU A 71 -3.80 6.72 -16.08
CA LEU A 71 -2.78 7.74 -16.35
C LEU A 71 -1.56 7.06 -16.96
N ARG A 72 -0.99 7.62 -18.03
CA ARG A 72 0.27 7.12 -18.60
C ARG A 72 1.38 7.31 -17.57
N VAL A 73 2.10 6.24 -17.22
CA VAL A 73 3.23 6.28 -16.26
C VAL A 73 4.31 7.30 -16.70
N SER A 74 4.50 7.47 -18.00
CA SER A 74 5.44 8.41 -18.60
C SER A 74 4.97 9.88 -18.59
N SER A 75 3.73 10.18 -18.24
CA SER A 75 3.22 11.56 -18.16
C SER A 75 3.57 12.22 -16.83
N ASP A 76 3.57 13.56 -16.78
CA ASP A 76 3.76 14.31 -15.53
C ASP A 76 2.73 13.95 -14.47
N VAL A 77 1.47 13.82 -14.87
CA VAL A 77 0.35 13.47 -13.99
C VAL A 77 0.44 12.02 -13.49
N GLY A 78 0.88 11.08 -14.33
CA GLY A 78 1.11 9.70 -13.92
C GLY A 78 2.26 9.58 -12.92
N ARG A 79 3.36 10.30 -13.14
CA ARG A 79 4.47 10.37 -12.17
C ARG A 79 4.04 11.00 -10.84
N ALA A 80 3.22 12.05 -10.89
CA ALA A 80 2.69 12.70 -9.69
C ALA A 80 1.77 11.74 -8.90
N TYR A 81 0.88 11.02 -9.57
CA TYR A 81 0.09 9.95 -8.96
C TYR A 81 0.97 8.89 -8.27
N LEU A 82 2.00 8.38 -8.96
CA LEU A 82 2.89 7.38 -8.38
C LEU A 82 3.65 7.90 -7.16
N LYS A 83 4.03 9.19 -7.16
CA LYS A 83 4.66 9.84 -6.01
C LYS A 83 3.72 9.85 -4.81
N ASP A 84 2.46 10.25 -5.00
CA ASP A 84 1.47 10.33 -3.94
C ASP A 84 1.03 8.94 -3.45
N MET A 85 0.90 7.97 -4.35
CA MET A 85 0.65 6.56 -4.01
C MET A 85 1.76 6.01 -3.11
N ARG A 86 3.04 6.23 -3.47
CA ARG A 86 4.19 5.82 -2.65
C ARG A 86 4.19 6.51 -1.29
N TRP A 87 3.79 7.78 -1.24
CA TRP A 87 3.61 8.48 0.03
C TRP A 87 2.54 7.80 0.90
N CYS A 88 1.39 7.45 0.31
CA CYS A 88 0.33 6.71 1.02
C CYS A 88 0.80 5.33 1.50
N GLN A 89 1.62 4.63 0.72
CA GLN A 89 2.21 3.35 1.13
C GLN A 89 3.13 3.50 2.33
N ARG A 90 4.04 4.50 2.32
CA ARG A 90 4.88 4.82 3.48
C ARG A 90 4.05 5.21 4.69
N TYR A 91 3.02 6.03 4.50
CA TYR A 91 2.11 6.39 5.58
C TYR A 91 1.42 5.14 6.17
N ALA A 92 0.97 4.19 5.35
CA ALA A 92 0.38 2.94 5.82
C ALA A 92 1.38 2.09 6.61
N GLN A 93 2.63 2.01 6.13
CA GLN A 93 3.71 1.30 6.82
C GLN A 93 3.99 1.93 8.19
N GLU A 94 4.18 3.25 8.26
CA GLU A 94 4.38 4.01 9.50
C GLU A 94 3.18 3.88 10.46
N ASN A 95 1.97 3.86 9.92
CA ASN A 95 0.77 3.66 10.70
C ASN A 95 0.78 2.28 11.36
N ARG A 96 1.10 1.22 10.59
CA ARG A 96 1.20 -0.16 11.09
C ARG A 96 2.33 -0.32 12.09
N GLN A 97 3.51 0.22 11.80
CA GLN A 97 4.69 0.12 12.68
C GLN A 97 4.36 0.66 14.07
N ARG A 98 3.80 1.88 14.16
CA ARG A 98 3.43 2.47 15.44
C ARG A 98 2.40 1.66 16.22
N MET A 99 1.45 1.01 15.55
CA MET A 99 0.47 0.16 16.23
C MET A 99 1.10 -1.15 16.71
N LEU A 100 1.98 -1.72 15.90
CA LEU A 100 2.71 -2.95 16.24
C LEU A 100 3.65 -2.71 17.43
N ASP A 101 4.38 -1.60 17.45
CA ASP A 101 5.26 -1.23 18.56
C ASP A 101 4.50 -1.14 19.89
N ILE A 102 3.34 -0.46 19.87
CA ILE A 102 2.44 -0.37 21.03
C ILE A 102 1.95 -1.76 21.45
N MET A 103 1.55 -2.60 20.51
CA MET A 103 1.04 -3.94 20.80
C MET A 103 2.13 -4.85 21.39
N ILE A 104 3.34 -4.83 20.83
CA ILE A 104 4.49 -5.58 21.34
C ILE A 104 4.81 -5.14 22.78
N GLN A 105 4.77 -3.83 23.04
CA GLN A 105 4.97 -3.31 24.40
C GLN A 105 3.90 -3.86 25.36
N ILE A 106 2.62 -3.81 24.99
CA ILE A 106 1.52 -4.32 25.82
C ILE A 106 1.68 -5.83 26.07
N VAL A 107 1.97 -6.61 25.04
CA VAL A 107 2.19 -8.06 25.17
C VAL A 107 3.35 -8.34 26.13
N ARG A 108 4.45 -7.59 26.02
CA ARG A 108 5.59 -7.71 26.92
C ARG A 108 5.23 -7.38 28.37
N GLU A 109 4.47 -6.31 28.60
CA GLU A 109 4.04 -5.91 29.94
C GLU A 109 3.11 -6.94 30.58
N VAL A 110 2.24 -7.58 29.79
CA VAL A 110 1.26 -8.56 30.29
C VAL A 110 1.86 -9.96 30.48
N SER A 111 2.71 -10.41 29.56
CA SER A 111 3.22 -11.80 29.53
C SER A 111 4.65 -11.94 30.04
N GLY A 112 5.44 -10.87 30.06
CA GLY A 112 6.89 -10.92 30.27
C GLY A 112 7.68 -11.43 29.06
N CYS A 113 7.03 -11.84 27.96
CA CYS A 113 7.69 -12.33 26.76
C CYS A 113 8.13 -11.20 25.84
N SER A 114 9.19 -11.43 25.06
CA SER A 114 9.63 -10.54 23.98
C SER A 114 9.21 -11.08 22.61
N ALA A 115 8.74 -10.20 21.73
CA ALA A 115 8.47 -10.57 20.35
C ALA A 115 9.77 -10.76 19.56
N ASP A 116 9.85 -11.84 18.77
CA ASP A 116 10.87 -11.99 17.74
C ASP A 116 10.40 -11.32 16.45
N VAL A 117 10.94 -10.14 16.17
CA VAL A 117 10.60 -9.35 14.98
C VAL A 117 11.33 -9.81 13.72
N SER A 118 12.33 -10.69 13.83
CA SER A 118 13.11 -11.16 12.67
C SER A 118 12.27 -12.00 11.70
N ASN A 119 11.25 -12.68 12.23
CA ASN A 119 10.28 -13.47 11.47
C ASN A 119 9.03 -12.67 11.04
N SER A 120 9.08 -11.33 11.10
CA SER A 120 7.93 -10.50 10.75
C SER A 120 7.69 -10.45 9.24
N VAL A 121 6.43 -10.61 8.84
CA VAL A 121 5.98 -10.48 7.45
C VAL A 121 5.10 -9.25 7.32
N ASN A 122 5.40 -8.38 6.35
CA ASN A 122 4.64 -7.16 6.09
C ASN A 122 4.29 -7.06 4.60
N ILE A 123 3.01 -7.29 4.27
CA ILE A 123 2.53 -7.31 2.89
C ILE A 123 1.57 -6.15 2.65
N HIS A 124 1.70 -5.51 1.49
CA HIS A 124 0.70 -4.58 0.98
C HIS A 124 -0.28 -5.35 0.08
N HIS A 125 -1.57 -5.34 0.40
CA HIS A 125 -2.59 -5.98 -0.46
C HIS A 125 -3.19 -5.03 -1.51
N ASN A 126 -2.90 -3.72 -1.41
CA ASN A 126 -3.29 -2.70 -2.38
C ASN A 126 -2.06 -1.86 -2.75
N TYR A 127 -1.42 -2.20 -3.87
CA TYR A 127 -0.23 -1.50 -4.34
C TYR A 127 -0.06 -1.62 -5.86
N ALA A 128 0.75 -0.70 -6.40
CA ALA A 128 1.42 -0.90 -7.68
C ALA A 128 2.92 -0.72 -7.47
N HIS A 129 3.73 -1.57 -8.10
CA HIS A 129 5.18 -1.50 -8.04
C HIS A 129 5.76 -1.76 -9.44
N PRO A 130 6.76 -0.98 -9.91
CA PRO A 130 7.44 -1.31 -11.14
C PRO A 130 8.21 -2.61 -10.94
N GLN A 131 7.86 -3.65 -11.69
CA GLN A 131 8.68 -4.85 -11.79
C GLN A 131 9.46 -4.74 -13.10
N LEU A 132 10.78 -4.89 -13.03
CA LEU A 132 11.57 -5.09 -14.24
C LEU A 132 11.04 -6.37 -14.89
N ALA A 133 10.74 -6.31 -16.18
CA ALA A 133 10.47 -7.54 -16.92
C ALA A 133 11.70 -8.46 -16.74
N PRO A 134 11.51 -9.76 -16.45
CA PRO A 134 12.63 -10.69 -16.48
C PRO A 134 13.31 -10.51 -17.84
N GLN A 135 14.62 -10.25 -17.80
CA GLN A 135 15.40 -10.22 -19.03
C GLN A 135 15.23 -11.61 -19.65
N PRO A 136 14.82 -11.75 -20.93
CA PRO A 136 14.73 -13.05 -21.54
C PRO A 136 16.13 -13.71 -21.50
N GLY A 137 16.29 -14.75 -20.67
CA GLY A 137 17.54 -15.50 -20.49
C GLY A 137 18.30 -15.29 -19.18
N ALA A 138 17.71 -14.65 -18.16
CA ALA A 138 18.22 -14.80 -16.79
C ALA A 138 17.57 -16.04 -16.18
N ASP A 139 18.33 -17.13 -16.07
CA ASP A 139 17.91 -18.35 -15.38
C ASP A 139 17.55 -17.98 -13.92
N ASP A 140 16.34 -18.36 -13.51
CA ASP A 140 15.90 -18.35 -12.12
C ASP A 140 16.65 -19.46 -11.36
N ASP A 141 17.94 -19.26 -11.13
CA ASP A 141 18.71 -19.95 -10.10
C ASP A 141 19.11 -18.88 -9.08
N ASP A 142 18.28 -18.75 -8.04
CA ASP A 142 18.72 -18.49 -6.66
C ASP A 142 17.48 -18.47 -5.76
N ASN A 143 17.06 -19.68 -5.38
CA ASN A 143 16.37 -19.94 -4.12
C ASN A 143 17.38 -19.85 -2.98
N GLU A 144 17.26 -18.86 -2.09
CA GLU A 144 17.43 -18.98 -0.63
C GLU A 144 16.93 -17.71 0.10
#